data_AF-A0A832DLS6-F1
#
_entry.id   AF-A0A832DLS6-F1
#
_cell.length_a   1.000
_cell.length_b   1.000
_cell.length_c   1.000
_cell.angle_alpha   90.00
_cell.angle_beta   90.00
_cell.angle_gamma   90.00
#
_symmetry.space_group_name_H-M   'P 1'
#
loop_
_entity.id
_entity.type
_entity.pdbx_description
1 polymer ?
#
loop_
_entity_poly.entity_id
_entity_poly.type
_entity_poly.pdbx_seq_one_letter_code
_entity_poly.pdbx_strand_id
1 'polypeptide(L)'
;MELAEVLKFIRTNTEWLYVVIYQNKLFFIDYWSFVHFFSGILLPVVLTNLKIKRVYSISTLILIAYEVVEISLIYFAFNVFKPETIKDQFTDIFIGMFGVIIISLMKRKLSFQNLNLKLNLYALFSSFIVAFIWVGFYKYQYNFEALNTKGLNLWAFLWWSICLFLICQFHLRQKNKFQNEILYYFTLYISYLIILLVVEFIGYKILGIREIYHSDSTALLFDIIHGTFTLHFFYLTSPFIMIFFIELIKYLFEKFFYLNSSNQLNKQLVIFETAEAAE
;
A
#
# COMPACT_ATOMS: atom_id res chain seq x y z
N MET A 1 10.14 17.31 23.73
CA MET A 1 8.95 16.46 23.66
C MET A 1 9.13 15.36 24.68
N GLU A 2 8.32 15.37 25.73
CA GLU A 2 8.35 14.34 26.77
C GLU A 2 7.90 13.00 26.18
N LEU A 3 8.36 11.87 26.75
CA LEU A 3 7.97 10.54 26.27
C LEU A 3 6.44 10.41 26.15
N ALA A 4 5.69 10.88 27.15
CA ALA A 4 4.22 10.85 27.13
C ALA A 4 3.60 11.60 25.93
N GLU A 5 4.19 12.71 25.50
CA GLU A 5 3.74 13.46 24.33
C GLU A 5 3.99 12.67 23.04
N VAL A 6 5.15 12.01 22.93
CA VAL A 6 5.46 11.12 21.79
C VAL A 6 4.46 9.98 21.70
N LEU A 7 4.16 9.34 22.83
CA LEU A 7 3.24 8.20 22.88
C LEU A 7 1.80 8.61 22.54
N LYS A 8 1.35 9.75 23.08
CA LYS A 8 0.06 10.33 22.73
C LYS A 8 -0.01 10.66 21.24
N PHE A 9 1.05 11.25 20.69
CA PHE A 9 1.14 11.56 19.26
C PHE A 9 1.02 10.29 18.41
N ILE A 10 1.78 9.24 18.71
CA ILE A 10 1.70 7.96 17.99
C ILE A 10 0.27 7.42 18.04
N ARG A 11 -0.31 7.29 19.24
CA ARG A 11 -1.64 6.72 19.44
C ARG A 11 -2.73 7.49 18.69
N THR A 12 -2.73 8.82 18.75
CA THR A 12 -3.75 9.63 18.06
C THR A 12 -3.67 9.48 16.53
N ASN A 13 -2.47 9.26 15.99
CA ASN A 13 -2.24 9.10 14.56
C ASN A 13 -2.45 7.66 14.07
N THR A 14 -2.33 6.66 14.93
CA THR A 14 -2.53 5.24 14.57
C THR A 14 -3.86 4.66 15.04
N GLU A 15 -4.67 5.38 15.83
CA GLU A 15 -5.91 4.84 16.40
C GLU A 15 -6.89 4.29 15.35
N TRP A 16 -6.92 4.88 14.15
CA TRP A 16 -7.79 4.40 13.07
C TRP A 16 -7.42 3.00 12.57
N LEU A 17 -6.17 2.56 12.76
CA LEU A 17 -5.71 1.23 12.36
C LEU A 17 -6.36 0.12 13.22
N TYR A 18 -6.66 0.43 14.49
CA TYR A 18 -7.31 -0.47 15.44
C TYR A 18 -8.83 -0.64 15.22
N VAL A 19 -9.37 -0.10 14.13
CA VAL A 19 -10.80 -0.22 13.84
C VAL A 19 -11.10 -1.61 13.29
N VAL A 20 -11.85 -2.38 14.08
CA VAL A 20 -12.30 -3.74 13.73
C VAL A 20 -13.23 -3.70 12.53
N ILE A 21 -12.87 -4.46 11.50
CA ILE A 21 -13.63 -4.66 10.26
C ILE A 21 -14.48 -5.92 10.37
N TYR A 22 -13.90 -6.99 10.93
CA TYR A 22 -14.56 -8.28 11.05
C TYR A 22 -14.04 -9.03 12.28
N GLN A 23 -14.96 -9.61 13.06
CA GLN A 23 -14.59 -10.42 14.23
C GLN A 23 -15.50 -11.64 14.35
N ASN A 24 -14.90 -12.81 14.55
CA ASN A 24 -15.62 -14.04 14.89
C ASN A 24 -14.89 -14.82 16.00
N LYS A 25 -15.21 -16.11 16.17
CA LYS A 25 -14.57 -16.94 17.19
C LYS A 25 -13.07 -17.13 16.95
N LEU A 26 -12.64 -17.20 15.69
CA LEU A 26 -11.29 -17.53 15.23
C LEU A 26 -10.48 -16.32 14.74
N PHE A 27 -11.10 -15.38 14.03
CA PHE A 27 -10.45 -14.26 13.37
C PHE A 27 -10.86 -12.92 13.97
N PHE A 28 -9.89 -12.02 14.01
CA PHE A 28 -10.06 -10.61 14.37
C PHE A 28 -9.33 -9.79 13.30
N ILE A 29 -10.07 -9.17 12.40
CA ILE A 29 -9.53 -8.39 11.28
C ILE A 29 -9.85 -6.93 11.54
N ASP A 30 -8.82 -6.12 11.67
CA ASP A 30 -8.88 -4.66 11.72
C ASP A 30 -8.12 -4.06 10.52
N TYR A 31 -7.72 -2.79 10.60
CA TYR A 31 -6.91 -2.19 9.54
C TYR A 31 -5.40 -2.48 9.69
N TRP A 32 -4.90 -2.82 10.89
CA TRP A 32 -3.54 -3.34 11.06
C TRP A 32 -3.33 -4.62 10.27
N SER A 33 -4.33 -5.50 10.21
CA SER A 33 -4.30 -6.69 9.37
C SER A 33 -3.88 -6.42 7.91
N PHE A 34 -4.27 -5.29 7.31
CA PHE A 34 -3.77 -4.91 5.97
C PHE A 34 -2.28 -4.56 6.00
N VAL A 35 -1.82 -3.83 7.02
CA VAL A 35 -0.40 -3.53 7.21
C VAL A 35 0.43 -4.81 7.35
N HIS A 36 -0.05 -5.80 8.13
CA HIS A 36 0.60 -7.11 8.24
C HIS A 36 0.62 -7.85 6.90
N PHE A 37 -0.48 -7.83 6.13
CA PHE A 37 -0.54 -8.42 4.80
C PHE A 37 0.51 -7.83 3.85
N PHE A 38 0.58 -6.50 3.73
CA PHE A 38 1.56 -5.84 2.86
C PHE A 38 2.99 -6.00 3.38
N SER A 39 3.21 -6.01 4.69
CA SER A 39 4.50 -6.33 5.30
C SER A 39 4.95 -7.74 4.94
N GLY A 40 4.05 -8.71 4.99
CA GLY A 40 4.28 -10.09 4.55
C GLY A 40 4.66 -10.21 3.06
N ILE A 41 4.18 -9.30 2.21
CA ILE A 41 4.57 -9.25 0.79
C ILE A 41 5.93 -8.56 0.61
N LEU A 42 6.14 -7.42 1.26
CA LEU A 42 7.31 -6.57 1.06
C LEU A 42 8.58 -7.14 1.72
N LEU A 43 8.46 -7.80 2.89
CA LEU A 43 9.61 -8.37 3.60
C LEU A 43 10.40 -9.39 2.74
N PRO A 44 9.78 -10.42 2.13
CA PRO A 44 10.49 -11.33 1.23
C PRO A 44 11.14 -10.63 0.03
N VAL A 45 10.51 -9.58 -0.49
CA VAL A 45 11.03 -8.79 -1.62
C VAL A 45 12.31 -8.07 -1.20
N VAL A 46 12.29 -7.35 -0.07
CA VAL A 46 13.46 -6.64 0.47
C VAL A 46 14.58 -7.61 0.83
N LEU A 47 14.29 -8.68 1.58
CA LEU A 47 15.30 -9.65 2.00
C LEU A 47 15.95 -10.38 0.81
N THR A 48 15.19 -10.70 -0.24
CA THR A 48 15.75 -11.25 -1.49
C THR A 48 16.69 -10.24 -2.16
N ASN A 49 16.31 -8.96 -2.20
CA ASN A 49 17.12 -7.90 -2.80
C ASN A 49 18.42 -7.64 -2.05
N LEU A 50 18.45 -7.94 -0.74
CA LEU A 50 19.62 -7.96 0.13
C LEU A 50 20.42 -9.27 0.04
N LYS A 51 20.02 -10.21 -0.83
CA LYS A 51 20.66 -11.53 -1.02
C LYS A 51 20.71 -12.39 0.25
N ILE A 52 19.76 -12.20 1.16
CA ILE A 52 19.67 -12.97 2.40
C ILE A 52 19.20 -14.40 2.09
N LYS A 53 19.85 -15.41 2.68
CA LYS A 53 19.45 -16.82 2.56
C LYS A 53 18.22 -17.10 3.43
N ARG A 54 17.42 -18.12 3.09
CA ARG A 54 16.20 -18.52 3.86
C ARG A 54 15.18 -17.38 4.04
N VAL A 55 15.03 -16.55 3.01
CA VAL A 55 14.14 -15.37 2.96
C VAL A 55 12.77 -15.60 3.62
N TYR A 56 12.08 -16.68 3.25
CA TYR A 56 10.72 -16.94 3.74
C TYR A 56 10.70 -17.25 5.24
N SER A 57 11.62 -18.10 5.71
CA SER A 57 11.74 -18.42 7.15
C SER A 57 12.09 -17.19 7.98
N ILE A 58 12.99 -16.33 7.49
CA ILE A 58 13.33 -15.08 8.17
C ILE A 58 12.16 -14.10 8.17
N SER A 59 11.40 -14.01 7.07
CA SER A 59 10.19 -13.17 7.02
C SER A 59 9.17 -13.62 8.07
N THR A 60 8.91 -14.93 8.18
CA THR A 60 8.04 -15.49 9.22
C THR A 60 8.56 -15.20 10.62
N LEU A 61 9.87 -15.34 10.85
CA LEU A 61 10.47 -15.04 12.15
C LEU A 61 10.34 -13.55 12.51
N ILE A 62 10.52 -12.65 11.56
CA ILE A 62 10.35 -11.20 11.78
C ILE A 62 8.90 -10.87 12.14
N LEU A 63 7.91 -11.44 11.43
CA LEU A 63 6.49 -11.23 11.74
C LEU A 63 6.14 -11.72 13.15
N ILE A 64 6.62 -12.91 13.54
CA ILE A 64 6.41 -13.43 14.90
C ILE A 64 7.14 -12.56 15.94
N ALA A 65 8.37 -12.13 15.64
CA ALA A 65 9.14 -11.29 16.55
C ALA A 65 8.50 -9.92 16.75
N TYR A 66 7.87 -9.36 15.71
CA TYR A 66 7.12 -8.11 15.79
C TYR A 66 5.99 -8.20 16.82
N GLU A 67 5.13 -9.23 16.72
CA GLU A 67 4.06 -9.48 17.68
C GLU A 67 4.58 -9.66 19.12
N VAL A 68 5.68 -10.40 19.29
CA VAL A 68 6.30 -10.58 20.62
C VAL A 68 6.80 -9.25 21.18
N VAL A 69 7.39 -8.39 20.33
CA VAL A 69 7.85 -7.05 20.73
C VAL A 69 6.66 -6.17 21.10
N GLU A 70 5.57 -6.20 20.34
CA GLU A 70 4.35 -5.44 20.63
C GLU A 70 3.75 -5.83 21.99
N ILE A 71 3.57 -7.13 22.24
CA ILE A 71 3.13 -7.65 23.54
C ILE A 71 4.09 -7.19 24.64
N SER A 72 5.40 -7.29 24.40
CA SER A 72 6.41 -6.87 25.38
C SER A 72 6.31 -5.37 25.67
N LEU A 73 6.06 -4.53 24.66
CA LEU A 73 5.88 -3.09 24.84
C LEU A 73 4.62 -2.75 25.63
N ILE A 74 3.54 -3.53 25.52
CA ILE A 74 2.37 -3.36 26.39
C ILE A 74 2.75 -3.56 27.87
N TYR A 75 3.57 -4.57 28.18
CA TYR A 75 3.95 -4.89 29.57
C TYR A 75 5.10 -4.03 30.12
N PHE A 76 6.08 -3.67 29.29
CA PHE A 76 7.29 -2.95 29.71
C PHE A 76 7.25 -1.44 29.43
N ALA A 77 6.46 -0.99 28.46
CA ALA A 77 6.39 0.40 28.04
C ALA A 77 4.95 0.94 28.13
N PHE A 78 4.52 1.27 29.36
CA PHE A 78 3.50 2.28 29.69
C PHE A 78 2.25 2.40 28.77
N ASN A 79 1.57 1.31 28.40
CA ASN A 79 0.30 1.37 27.63
C ASN A 79 0.38 2.16 26.30
N VAL A 80 1.51 2.10 25.59
CA VAL A 80 1.71 2.77 24.29
C VAL A 80 0.69 2.32 23.25
N PHE A 81 0.47 1.01 23.18
CA PHE A 81 -0.49 0.38 22.31
C PHE A 81 -1.76 0.02 23.08
N LYS A 82 -2.90 -0.01 22.39
CA LYS A 82 -4.12 -0.56 23.00
C LYS A 82 -3.85 -2.06 23.27
N PRO A 83 -4.21 -2.60 24.44
CA PRO A 83 -4.02 -4.02 24.70
C PRO A 83 -4.74 -4.84 23.64
N GLU A 84 -3.97 -5.53 22.81
CA GLU A 84 -4.51 -6.41 21.78
C GLU A 84 -4.89 -7.76 22.37
N THR A 85 -5.87 -8.40 21.75
CA THR A 85 -6.28 -9.75 22.18
C THR A 85 -5.35 -10.79 21.56
N ILE A 86 -5.20 -11.95 22.20
CA ILE A 86 -4.45 -13.08 21.62
C ILE A 86 -4.98 -13.46 20.23
N LYS A 87 -6.28 -13.21 19.95
CA LYS A 87 -6.89 -13.47 18.64
C LYS A 87 -6.40 -12.52 17.55
N ASP A 88 -6.10 -11.29 17.92
CA ASP A 88 -5.61 -10.22 17.04
C ASP A 88 -4.23 -10.61 16.51
N GLN A 89 -3.31 -10.82 17.44
CA GLN A 89 -1.96 -11.32 17.25
C GLN A 89 -1.89 -12.59 16.40
N PHE A 90 -2.77 -13.57 16.66
CA PHE A 90 -2.87 -14.76 15.82
C PHE A 90 -3.32 -14.43 14.39
N THR A 91 -4.29 -13.53 14.25
CA THR A 91 -4.82 -13.11 12.94
C THR A 91 -3.78 -12.33 12.15
N ASP A 92 -3.02 -11.44 12.78
CA ASP A 92 -1.98 -10.63 12.13
C ASP A 92 -0.80 -11.47 11.66
N ILE A 93 -0.33 -12.44 12.46
CA ILE A 93 0.67 -13.42 12.01
C ILE A 93 0.11 -14.22 10.83
N PHE A 94 -1.13 -14.70 10.92
CA PHE A 94 -1.76 -15.48 9.86
C PHE A 94 -1.86 -14.69 8.55
N ILE A 95 -2.33 -13.45 8.62
CA ILE A 95 -2.51 -12.56 7.46
C ILE A 95 -1.15 -12.13 6.89
N GLY A 96 -0.17 -11.85 7.73
CA GLY A 96 1.20 -11.58 7.30
C GLY A 96 1.83 -12.78 6.58
N MET A 97 1.69 -13.98 7.15
CA MET A 97 2.14 -15.22 6.48
C MET A 97 1.40 -15.47 5.16
N PHE A 98 0.11 -15.14 5.08
CA PHE A 98 -0.63 -15.23 3.84
C PHE A 98 -0.04 -14.32 2.74
N GLY A 99 0.38 -13.10 3.10
CA GLY A 99 1.16 -12.22 2.21
C GLY A 99 2.46 -12.86 1.71
N VAL A 100 3.22 -13.50 2.61
CA VAL A 100 4.48 -14.23 2.27
C VAL A 100 4.21 -15.36 1.28
N ILE A 101 3.12 -16.11 1.47
CA ILE A 101 2.72 -17.21 0.57
C ILE A 101 2.37 -16.65 -0.81
N ILE A 102 1.54 -15.59 -0.88
CA ILE A 102 1.15 -14.97 -2.15
C ILE A 102 2.38 -14.52 -2.94
N ILE A 103 3.32 -13.79 -2.33
CA ILE A 103 4.49 -13.31 -3.05
C ILE A 103 5.43 -14.43 -3.49
N SER A 104 5.52 -15.53 -2.72
CA SER A 104 6.26 -16.73 -3.11
C SER A 104 5.66 -17.42 -4.34
N LEU A 105 4.33 -17.57 -4.38
CA LEU A 105 3.60 -18.13 -5.52
C LEU A 105 3.75 -17.23 -6.75
N MET A 106 3.61 -15.92 -6.56
CA MET A 106 3.82 -14.93 -7.60
C MET A 106 5.25 -14.95 -8.14
N LYS A 107 6.28 -15.08 -7.27
CA LYS A 107 7.67 -15.21 -7.70
C LYS A 107 7.85 -16.36 -8.68
N ARG A 108 7.25 -17.52 -8.40
CA ARG A 108 7.32 -18.69 -9.29
C ARG A 108 6.63 -18.44 -10.63
N LYS A 109 5.44 -17.85 -10.61
CA LYS A 109 4.59 -17.66 -11.81
C LYS A 109 5.03 -16.46 -12.69
N LEU A 110 5.39 -15.34 -12.07
CA LEU A 110 5.75 -14.08 -12.74
C LEU A 110 7.24 -14.00 -13.11
N SER A 111 8.05 -14.97 -12.67
CA SER A 111 9.46 -15.10 -13.07
C SER A 111 9.61 -15.15 -14.60
N PHE A 112 8.63 -15.72 -15.32
CA PHE A 112 8.84 -16.03 -16.73
C PHE A 112 8.05 -15.23 -17.74
N GLN A 113 6.77 -14.90 -17.58
CA GLN A 113 6.03 -14.29 -18.70
C GLN A 113 4.91 -13.35 -18.23
N ASN A 114 4.76 -12.26 -18.99
CA ASN A 114 3.74 -11.20 -18.92
C ASN A 114 4.16 -9.89 -18.25
N LEU A 115 4.84 -9.03 -19.02
CA LEU A 115 5.14 -7.64 -18.67
C LEU A 115 3.90 -6.87 -18.21
N ASN A 116 2.76 -7.01 -18.89
CA ASN A 116 1.53 -6.31 -18.53
C ASN A 116 1.03 -6.69 -17.14
N LEU A 117 1.15 -7.97 -16.76
CA LEU A 117 0.77 -8.42 -15.42
C LEU A 117 1.67 -7.81 -14.34
N LYS A 118 2.98 -7.68 -14.59
CA LYS A 118 3.91 -6.98 -13.69
C LYS A 118 3.56 -5.51 -13.54
N LEU A 119 3.32 -4.81 -14.66
CA LEU A 119 2.93 -3.40 -14.63
C LEU A 119 1.62 -3.18 -13.86
N ASN A 120 0.63 -4.05 -14.07
CA ASN A 120 -0.63 -4.01 -13.33
C ASN A 120 -0.43 -4.24 -11.83
N LEU A 121 0.47 -5.16 -11.47
CA LEU A 121 0.81 -5.40 -10.08
C LEU A 121 1.43 -4.14 -9.44
N TYR A 122 2.43 -3.54 -10.08
CA TYR A 122 3.11 -2.36 -9.54
C TYR A 122 2.10 -1.22 -9.32
N ALA A 123 1.23 -0.98 -10.31
CA ALA A 123 0.19 0.01 -10.23
C ALA A 123 -0.79 -0.26 -9.09
N LEU A 124 -1.26 -1.51 -8.95
CA LEU A 124 -2.22 -1.91 -7.92
C LEU A 124 -1.65 -1.73 -6.50
N PHE A 125 -0.42 -2.20 -6.27
CA PHE A 125 0.22 -2.07 -4.95
C PHE A 125 0.46 -0.61 -4.59
N SER A 126 0.99 0.18 -5.52
CA SER A 126 1.32 1.58 -5.27
C SER A 126 0.06 2.40 -5.02
N SER A 127 -0.98 2.22 -5.84
CA SER A 127 -2.23 2.96 -5.68
C SER A 127 -2.95 2.60 -4.39
N PHE A 128 -3.02 1.31 -4.04
CA PHE A 128 -3.63 0.86 -2.79
C PHE A 128 -2.90 1.44 -1.58
N ILE A 129 -1.57 1.30 -1.51
CA ILE A 129 -0.78 1.75 -0.35
C ILE A 129 -0.93 3.26 -0.14
N VAL A 130 -0.77 4.05 -1.21
CA VAL A 130 -0.89 5.52 -1.12
C VAL A 130 -2.31 5.92 -0.72
N ALA A 131 -3.34 5.31 -1.32
CA ALA A 131 -4.73 5.61 -0.97
C ALA A 131 -5.07 5.20 0.48
N PHE A 132 -4.62 4.03 0.92
CA PHE A 132 -4.87 3.51 2.26
C PHE A 132 -4.26 4.42 3.34
N ILE A 133 -2.97 4.77 3.16
CA ILE A 133 -2.26 5.68 4.05
C ILE A 133 -2.95 7.05 4.05
N TRP A 134 -3.19 7.63 2.88
CA TRP A 134 -3.77 8.97 2.79
C TRP A 134 -5.15 9.06 3.44
N VAL A 135 -6.08 8.19 3.03
CA VAL A 135 -7.47 8.25 3.51
C VAL A 135 -7.55 7.91 5.00
N GLY A 136 -6.69 7.03 5.51
CA GLY A 136 -6.62 6.68 6.92
C GLY A 136 -6.12 7.83 7.80
N PHE A 137 -5.09 8.55 7.34
CA PHE A 137 -4.57 9.71 8.09
C PHE A 137 -5.45 10.96 7.94
N TYR A 138 -6.02 11.21 6.76
CA TYR A 138 -6.88 12.37 6.53
C TYR A 138 -8.25 12.22 7.21
N LYS A 139 -8.74 10.98 7.39
CA LYS A 139 -10.01 10.67 8.08
C LYS A 139 -11.22 11.40 7.47
N TYR A 140 -11.38 11.27 6.15
CA TYR A 140 -12.56 11.78 5.44
C TYR A 140 -13.86 11.41 6.17
N GLN A 141 -14.78 12.37 6.32
CA GLN A 141 -16.17 12.07 6.64
C GLN A 141 -17.11 12.79 5.69
N TYR A 142 -18.00 12.02 5.07
CA TYR A 142 -19.02 12.54 4.17
C TYR A 142 -20.40 12.52 4.82
N ASN A 143 -21.34 13.30 4.29
CA ASN A 143 -22.74 13.34 4.74
C ASN A 143 -23.49 12.00 4.66
N PHE A 144 -23.02 11.03 3.86
CA PHE A 144 -23.60 9.69 3.79
C PHE A 144 -22.92 8.74 4.77
N GLU A 145 -23.62 8.41 5.86
CA GLU A 145 -23.09 7.56 6.94
C GLU A 145 -22.62 6.18 6.45
N ALA A 146 -23.32 5.56 5.49
CA ALA A 146 -22.95 4.25 4.94
C ALA A 146 -21.57 4.23 4.25
N LEU A 147 -21.02 5.40 3.88
CA LEU A 147 -19.68 5.52 3.29
C LEU A 147 -18.60 5.69 4.36
N ASN A 148 -18.96 6.08 5.58
CA ASN A 148 -18.05 6.34 6.69
C ASN A 148 -17.94 5.09 7.56
N THR A 149 -16.83 4.36 7.46
CA THR A 149 -16.49 3.42 8.53
C THR A 149 -15.84 4.20 9.70
N LYS A 150 -15.62 3.53 10.83
CA LYS A 150 -14.92 4.14 11.97
C LYS A 150 -13.44 4.49 11.68
N GLY A 151 -12.84 3.92 10.63
CA GLY A 151 -11.41 4.14 10.30
C GLY A 151 -11.20 4.79 8.94
N LEU A 152 -11.82 4.26 7.89
CA LEU A 152 -11.71 4.77 6.51
C LEU A 152 -13.06 5.20 5.94
N ASN A 153 -13.04 6.23 5.11
CA ASN A 153 -14.15 6.50 4.21
C ASN A 153 -14.03 5.64 2.94
N LEU A 154 -15.05 4.82 2.67
CA LEU A 154 -15.04 3.89 1.55
C LEU A 154 -15.06 4.59 0.19
N TRP A 155 -15.80 5.69 0.07
CA TRP A 155 -15.86 6.46 -1.18
C TRP A 155 -14.51 7.07 -1.51
N ALA A 156 -13.93 7.81 -0.57
CA ALA A 156 -12.60 8.40 -0.75
C ALA A 156 -11.56 7.31 -1.06
N PHE A 157 -11.54 6.22 -0.28
CA PHE A 157 -10.57 5.14 -0.45
C PHE A 157 -10.64 4.49 -1.85
N LEU A 158 -11.84 4.13 -2.31
CA LEU A 158 -12.03 3.47 -3.60
C LEU A 158 -11.65 4.39 -4.75
N TRP A 159 -12.07 5.66 -4.71
CA TRP A 159 -11.77 6.59 -5.78
C TRP A 159 -10.30 7.00 -5.82
N TRP A 160 -9.66 7.22 -4.67
CA TRP A 160 -8.22 7.41 -4.60
C TRP A 160 -7.48 6.21 -5.20
N SER A 161 -7.87 5.00 -4.81
CA SER A 161 -7.25 3.77 -5.32
C SER A 161 -7.39 3.63 -6.84
N ILE A 162 -8.58 3.89 -7.39
CA ILE A 162 -8.86 3.78 -8.83
C ILE A 162 -8.13 4.88 -9.61
N CYS A 163 -8.21 6.13 -9.18
CA CYS A 163 -7.58 7.25 -9.87
C CYS A 163 -6.06 7.09 -9.89
N LEU A 164 -5.45 6.80 -8.74
CA LEU A 164 -4.01 6.56 -8.66
C LEU A 164 -3.59 5.33 -9.47
N PHE A 165 -4.43 4.29 -9.54
CA PHE A 165 -4.17 3.14 -10.40
C PHE A 165 -4.10 3.55 -11.88
N LEU A 166 -5.05 4.35 -12.36
CA LEU A 166 -5.06 4.83 -13.75
C LEU A 166 -3.84 5.71 -14.06
N ILE A 167 -3.45 6.59 -13.14
CA ILE A 167 -2.23 7.41 -13.30
C ILE A 167 -0.97 6.54 -13.28
N CYS A 168 -0.88 5.54 -12.39
CA CYS A 168 0.22 4.57 -12.39
C CYS A 168 0.31 3.83 -13.74
N GLN A 169 -0.82 3.42 -14.30
CA GLN A 169 -0.87 2.75 -15.61
C GLN A 169 -0.41 3.67 -16.73
N PHE A 170 -0.88 4.92 -16.73
CA PHE A 170 -0.42 5.93 -17.68
C PHE A 170 1.09 6.12 -17.55
N HIS A 171 1.60 6.26 -16.33
CA HIS A 171 3.02 6.42 -16.03
C HIS A 171 3.85 5.29 -16.64
N LEU A 172 3.54 4.06 -16.23
CA LEU A 172 4.28 2.85 -16.62
C LEU A 172 4.26 2.57 -18.13
N ARG A 173 3.18 2.94 -18.84
CA ARG A 173 3.01 2.61 -20.28
C ARG A 173 3.45 3.72 -21.21
N GLN A 174 3.42 4.98 -20.77
CA GLN A 174 3.64 6.13 -21.65
C GLN A 174 4.97 6.84 -21.43
N LYS A 175 5.63 6.70 -20.25
CA LYS A 175 6.89 7.42 -19.93
C LYS A 175 7.92 7.37 -21.07
N ASN A 176 8.19 6.17 -21.58
CA ASN A 176 9.21 5.94 -22.59
C ASN A 176 8.79 6.35 -24.02
N LYS A 177 7.52 6.74 -24.24
CA LYS A 177 7.03 7.18 -25.56
C LYS A 177 7.18 8.68 -25.78
N PHE A 178 7.32 9.45 -24.70
CA PHE A 178 7.56 10.88 -24.79
C PHE A 178 9.06 11.12 -24.93
N GLN A 179 9.46 11.86 -25.96
CA GLN A 179 10.86 12.29 -26.12
C GLN A 179 11.24 13.41 -25.15
N ASN A 180 10.27 14.24 -24.74
CA ASN A 180 10.47 15.35 -23.82
C ASN A 180 9.87 15.02 -22.44
N GLU A 181 10.73 14.87 -21.43
CA GLU A 181 10.32 14.53 -20.06
C GLU A 181 9.46 15.61 -19.40
N ILE A 182 9.74 16.89 -19.66
CA ILE A 182 8.95 18.00 -19.10
C ILE A 182 7.51 17.93 -19.62
N LEU A 183 7.35 17.73 -20.93
CA LEU A 183 6.02 17.59 -21.54
C LEU A 183 5.28 16.36 -21.00
N TYR A 184 6.01 15.27 -20.74
CA TYR A 184 5.44 14.07 -20.14
C TYR A 184 4.90 14.34 -18.74
N TYR A 185 5.70 14.92 -17.83
CA TYR A 185 5.25 15.20 -16.46
C TYR A 185 4.12 16.23 -16.44
N PHE A 186 4.16 17.23 -17.31
CA PHE A 186 3.05 18.16 -17.50
C PHE A 186 1.77 17.43 -17.92
N THR A 187 1.85 16.56 -18.92
CA THR A 187 0.70 15.77 -19.41
C THR A 187 0.14 14.85 -18.35
N LEU A 188 1.00 14.17 -17.58
CA LEU A 188 0.61 13.31 -16.47
C LEU A 188 -0.13 14.11 -15.39
N TYR A 189 0.42 15.27 -15.02
CA TYR A 189 -0.17 16.14 -14.00
C TYR A 189 -1.54 16.68 -14.42
N ILE A 190 -1.67 17.16 -15.66
CA ILE A 190 -2.96 17.61 -16.21
C ILE A 190 -3.97 16.46 -16.29
N SER A 191 -3.54 15.28 -16.72
CA SER A 191 -4.42 14.10 -16.78
C SER A 191 -4.95 13.72 -15.39
N TYR A 192 -4.10 13.79 -14.38
CA TYR A 192 -4.49 13.60 -12.98
C TYR A 192 -5.51 14.65 -12.52
N LEU A 193 -5.26 15.93 -12.76
CA LEU A 193 -6.19 16.99 -12.37
C LEU A 193 -7.56 16.83 -13.04
N ILE A 194 -7.60 16.44 -14.31
CA ILE A 194 -8.85 16.18 -15.03
C ILE A 194 -9.60 15.02 -14.37
N ILE A 195 -8.93 13.90 -14.11
CA ILE A 195 -9.56 12.73 -13.46
C ILE A 195 -10.10 13.10 -12.07
N LEU A 196 -9.30 13.83 -11.28
CA LEU A 196 -9.68 14.32 -9.96
C LEU A 196 -10.94 15.19 -10.02
N LEU A 197 -10.95 16.19 -10.91
CA LEU A 197 -12.11 17.09 -11.09
C LEU A 197 -13.36 16.33 -11.53
N VAL A 198 -13.22 15.34 -12.41
CA VAL A 198 -14.35 14.50 -12.85
C VAL A 198 -14.94 13.71 -11.68
N VAL A 199 -14.09 13.06 -10.88
CA VAL A 199 -14.57 12.28 -9.72
C VAL A 199 -15.23 13.17 -8.68
N GLU A 200 -14.62 14.31 -8.36
CA GLU A 200 -15.17 15.28 -7.40
C GLU A 200 -16.48 15.89 -7.91
N PHE A 201 -16.58 16.18 -9.21
CA PHE A 201 -17.83 16.62 -9.81
C PHE A 201 -18.94 15.56 -9.69
N ILE A 202 -18.64 14.29 -9.98
CA ILE A 202 -19.60 13.19 -9.84
C ILE A 202 -20.03 13.06 -8.37
N GLY A 203 -19.08 13.01 -7.44
CA GLY A 203 -19.38 12.91 -6.01
C GLY A 203 -20.22 14.07 -5.51
N TYR A 204 -19.76 15.30 -5.73
CA TYR A 204 -20.34 16.50 -5.15
C TYR A 204 -21.64 16.95 -5.83
N LYS A 205 -21.67 17.02 -7.17
CA LYS A 205 -22.81 17.57 -7.92
C LYS A 205 -23.86 16.53 -8.29
N ILE A 206 -23.44 15.31 -8.67
CA ILE A 206 -24.37 14.26 -9.12
C ILE A 206 -24.90 13.46 -7.93
N LEU A 207 -24.01 12.99 -7.06
CA LEU A 207 -24.37 12.11 -5.93
C LEU A 207 -24.64 12.88 -4.63
N GLY A 208 -24.30 14.17 -4.57
CA GLY A 208 -24.50 15.00 -3.38
C GLY A 208 -23.63 14.60 -2.19
N ILE A 209 -22.51 13.90 -2.43
CA ILE A 209 -21.54 13.48 -1.41
C ILE A 209 -20.70 14.72 -1.04
N ARG A 210 -20.80 15.17 0.21
CA ARG A 210 -20.15 16.39 0.71
C ARG A 210 -19.37 16.08 1.97
N GLU A 211 -18.15 16.61 2.06
CA GLU A 211 -17.33 16.48 3.27
C GLU A 211 -17.96 17.31 4.40
N ILE A 212 -18.07 16.72 5.60
CA ILE A 212 -18.71 17.34 6.77
C ILE A 212 -17.79 17.48 7.97
N TYR A 213 -16.60 16.89 7.94
CA TYR A 213 -15.74 16.76 9.12
C TYR A 213 -15.06 18.06 9.53
N HIS A 214 -14.66 18.88 8.56
CA HIS A 214 -13.79 20.03 8.79
C HIS A 214 -14.58 21.34 8.69
N SER A 215 -14.69 22.08 9.80
CA SER A 215 -15.31 23.41 9.85
C SER A 215 -14.60 24.44 8.98
N ASP A 216 -13.30 24.25 8.76
CA ASP A 216 -12.43 25.19 8.06
C ASP A 216 -12.30 24.84 6.57
N SER A 217 -13.29 24.12 6.03
CA SER A 217 -13.32 23.71 4.64
C SER A 217 -13.41 24.94 3.72
N THR A 218 -12.44 25.06 2.81
CA THR A 218 -12.43 26.08 1.77
C THR A 218 -12.49 25.43 0.39
N ALA A 219 -12.99 26.16 -0.61
CA ALA A 219 -12.99 25.71 -1.99
C ALA A 219 -11.60 25.90 -2.62
N LEU A 220 -11.06 24.86 -3.26
CA LEU A 220 -9.80 24.94 -4.02
C LEU A 220 -10.01 25.37 -5.46
N LEU A 221 -10.81 24.60 -6.21
CA LEU A 221 -10.97 24.72 -7.66
C LEU A 221 -12.44 24.65 -8.04
N PHE A 222 -12.91 25.69 -8.75
CA PHE A 222 -14.26 25.81 -9.32
C PHE A 222 -15.41 25.58 -8.34
N ASP A 223 -15.16 25.73 -7.03
CA ASP A 223 -16.14 25.40 -5.98
C ASP A 223 -16.60 23.92 -6.02
N ILE A 224 -15.77 23.04 -6.59
CA ILE A 224 -16.02 21.59 -6.70
C ILE A 224 -15.27 20.84 -5.59
N ILE A 225 -14.01 21.20 -5.36
CA ILE A 225 -13.16 20.56 -4.35
C ILE A 225 -13.19 21.41 -3.08
N HIS A 226 -13.74 20.84 -2.01
CA HIS A 226 -13.86 21.46 -0.70
C HIS A 226 -13.04 20.69 0.31
N GLY A 227 -12.21 21.37 1.09
CA GLY A 227 -11.60 20.78 2.27
C GLY A 227 -10.52 21.66 2.90
N THR A 228 -9.66 21.01 3.68
CA THR A 228 -8.61 21.71 4.44
C THR A 228 -7.39 22.05 3.59
N PHE A 229 -6.52 22.92 4.10
CA PHE A 229 -5.20 23.16 3.49
C PHE A 229 -4.41 21.86 3.30
N THR A 230 -4.50 20.91 4.24
CA THR A 230 -3.84 19.60 4.13
C THR A 230 -4.35 18.80 2.94
N LEU A 231 -5.67 18.79 2.72
CA LEU A 231 -6.28 18.16 1.56
C LEU A 231 -5.75 18.77 0.26
N HIS A 232 -5.80 20.10 0.19
CA HIS A 232 -5.37 20.87 -0.97
C HIS A 232 -3.92 20.63 -1.32
N PHE A 233 -3.04 20.65 -0.32
CA PHE A 233 -1.64 20.36 -0.49
C PHE A 233 -1.41 18.93 -0.98
N PHE A 234 -2.11 17.95 -0.40
CA PHE A 234 -2.01 16.57 -0.87
C PHE A 234 -2.51 16.41 -2.30
N TYR A 235 -3.63 17.05 -2.68
CA TYR A 235 -4.18 17.00 -4.02
C TYR A 235 -3.18 17.47 -5.07
N LEU A 236 -2.43 18.53 -4.77
CA LEU A 236 -1.42 19.08 -5.67
C LEU A 236 -0.12 18.26 -5.70
N THR A 237 0.21 17.57 -4.60
CA THR A 237 1.48 16.83 -4.48
C THR A 237 1.35 15.33 -4.79
N SER A 238 0.13 14.79 -4.81
CA SER A 238 -0.12 13.35 -4.97
C SER A 238 0.49 12.73 -6.24
N PRO A 239 0.55 13.41 -7.41
CA PRO A 239 1.19 12.81 -8.59
C PRO A 239 2.67 12.52 -8.37
N PHE A 240 3.39 13.41 -7.69
CA PHE A 240 4.80 13.24 -7.38
C PHE A 240 5.02 12.13 -6.35
N ILE A 241 4.19 12.10 -5.30
CA ILE A 241 4.20 11.02 -4.30
C ILE A 241 3.95 9.68 -5.00
N MET A 242 2.95 9.62 -5.88
CA MET A 242 2.63 8.42 -6.64
C MET A 242 3.80 7.98 -7.54
N ILE A 243 4.46 8.91 -8.25
CA ILE A 243 5.60 8.59 -9.13
C ILE A 243 6.75 8.01 -8.30
N PHE A 244 7.03 8.61 -7.14
CA PHE A 244 8.03 8.09 -6.22
C PHE A 244 7.69 6.66 -5.76
N PHE A 245 6.46 6.42 -5.31
CA PHE A 245 6.03 5.10 -4.84
C PHE A 245 6.03 4.05 -5.94
N ILE A 246 5.54 4.36 -7.15
CA ILE A 246 5.49 3.39 -8.25
C ILE A 246 6.89 2.99 -8.71
N GLU A 247 7.84 3.93 -8.77
CA GLU A 247 9.23 3.62 -9.14
C GLU A 247 9.94 2.82 -8.04
N LEU A 248 9.67 3.11 -6.75
CA LEU A 248 10.18 2.32 -5.63
C LEU A 248 9.65 0.88 -5.67
N ILE A 249 8.33 0.69 -5.82
CA ILE A 249 7.71 -0.64 -5.91
C ILE A 249 8.23 -1.38 -7.13
N LYS A 250 8.29 -0.73 -8.30
CA LYS A 250 8.86 -1.32 -9.52
C LYS A 250 10.29 -1.77 -9.30
N TYR A 251 11.16 -0.91 -8.76
CA TYR A 251 12.56 -1.23 -8.47
C TYR A 251 12.69 -2.47 -7.57
N LEU A 252 11.92 -2.51 -6.48
CA LEU A 252 11.95 -3.61 -5.52
C LEU A 252 11.51 -4.93 -6.16
N PHE A 253 10.41 -4.92 -6.92
CA PHE A 253 9.85 -6.13 -7.50
C PHE A 253 10.61 -6.62 -8.75
N GLU A 254 11.13 -5.73 -9.60
CA GLU A 254 11.93 -6.12 -10.77
C GLU A 254 13.18 -6.88 -10.35
N LYS A 255 13.91 -6.36 -9.35
CA LYS A 255 15.08 -7.03 -8.78
C LYS A 255 14.73 -8.38 -8.16
N PHE A 256 13.59 -8.44 -7.45
CA PHE A 256 13.10 -9.67 -6.83
C PHE A 256 12.75 -10.77 -7.84
N PHE A 257 12.08 -10.42 -8.94
CA PHE A 257 11.72 -11.37 -9.99
C PHE A 257 12.94 -11.79 -10.84
N TYR A 258 13.85 -10.86 -11.16
CA TYR A 258 15.05 -11.14 -11.97
C TYR A 258 16.01 -12.15 -11.32
N LEU A 259 16.23 -12.05 -10.00
CA LEU A 259 17.09 -12.97 -9.25
C LEU A 259 16.56 -14.42 -9.27
N ASN A 260 15.28 -14.63 -9.57
CA ASN A 260 14.73 -15.98 -9.69
C ASN A 260 15.03 -16.58 -11.07
N SER A 261 14.82 -15.80 -12.15
CA SER A 261 15.03 -16.23 -13.53
C SER A 261 16.49 -16.65 -13.78
N SER A 262 17.46 -15.87 -13.28
CA SER A 262 18.90 -16.17 -13.40
C SER A 262 19.29 -17.49 -12.70
N ASN A 263 18.80 -17.72 -11.49
CA ASN A 263 19.05 -18.97 -10.76
C ASN A 263 18.44 -20.20 -11.44
N GLN A 264 17.29 -20.05 -12.10
CA GLN A 264 16.65 -21.14 -12.84
C GLN A 264 17.39 -21.46 -14.14
N LEU A 265 17.86 -20.43 -14.87
CA LEU A 265 18.63 -20.60 -16.09
C LEU A 265 19.97 -21.31 -15.81
N ASN A 266 20.68 -20.89 -14.76
CA ASN A 266 21.93 -21.55 -14.35
C ASN A 266 21.73 -23.01 -13.97
N LYS A 267 20.62 -23.34 -13.29
CA LYS A 267 20.29 -24.74 -12.97
C LYS A 267 20.01 -25.57 -14.22
N GLN A 268 19.33 -25.01 -15.21
CA GLN A 268 19.08 -25.70 -16.47
C GLN A 268 20.38 -25.96 -17.23
N LEU A 269 21.27 -24.95 -17.34
CA LEU A 269 22.57 -25.11 -18.00
C LEU A 269 23.43 -26.20 -17.33
N VAL A 270 23.49 -26.24 -16.01
CA VAL A 270 24.22 -27.31 -15.28
C VAL A 270 23.64 -28.69 -15.57
N ILE A 271 22.31 -28.82 -15.65
CA ILE A 271 21.66 -30.09 -16.00
C ILE A 271 22.05 -30.54 -17.42
N PHE A 272 22.07 -29.61 -18.38
CA PHE A 272 22.51 -29.91 -19.76
C PHE A 272 23.98 -30.35 -19.81
N GLU A 273 24.89 -29.64 -19.15
CA GLU A 273 26.32 -30.01 -19.10
C GLU A 273 26.54 -31.39 -18.46
N THR A 274 25.80 -31.72 -17.39
CA THR A 274 25.89 -33.06 -16.77
C THR A 274 25.30 -34.17 -17.62
N ALA A 275 24.33 -33.87 -18.50
CA ALA A 275 23.76 -34.84 -19.42
C ALA A 275 24.72 -35.12 -20.58
N GLU A 276 25.35 -34.08 -21.16
CA GLU A 276 26.36 -34.25 -22.21
C GLU A 276 27.61 -34.99 -21.73
N ALA A 277 28.02 -34.80 -20.47
CA ALA A 277 29.17 -35.50 -19.90
C ALA A 277 28.92 -36.99 -19.59
N ALA A 278 27.66 -37.44 -19.66
CA ALA A 278 27.27 -38.82 -19.36
C ALA A 278 27.05 -39.68 -20.63
N GLU A 279 27.13 -39.08 -21.82
CA GLU A 279 27.10 -39.73 -23.14
C GLU A 279 28.51 -40.01 -23.67
#